data_AF-A0A4R0XRK3-F1
#
_entry.id   AF-A0A4R0XRK3-F1
#
_cell.length_a   1.000
_cell.length_b   1.000
_cell.length_c   1.000
_cell.angle_alpha   90.00
_cell.angle_beta   90.00
_cell.angle_gamma   90.00
#
_symmetry.space_group_name_H-M   'P 1'
#
loop_
_entity.id
_entity.type
_entity.pdbx_description
1 polymer ?
#
loop_
_entity_poly.entity_id
_entity_poly.type
_entity_poly.pdbx_seq_one_letter_code
_entity_poly.pdbx_strand_id
1 'polypeptide(L)'
;MTPEQKIKHIILARIADWAETPIEVEVTADNIDDLYDECEDKWDAIYEVREGEVETKLPCQSSRHYESKSVAAKAPDGSWVGWTYWYGGGKHGEPEAIDWMDEAYNLDVTEEEKMVVVRTFKKAA
;
A
#
# COMPACT_ATOMS: atom_id res chain seq x y z
N MET A 1 -3.87 -11.26 -10.95
CA MET A 1 -2.64 -10.67 -10.42
C MET A 1 -2.35 -11.27 -9.06
N THR A 2 -1.09 -11.63 -8.80
CA THR A 2 -0.60 -11.95 -7.46
C THR A 2 -0.62 -10.70 -6.57
N PRO A 3 -0.50 -10.82 -5.23
CA PRO A 3 -0.37 -9.66 -4.35
C PRO A 3 0.79 -8.72 -4.74
N GLU A 4 1.96 -9.29 -5.05
CA GLU A 4 3.12 -8.54 -5.53
C GLU A 4 2.81 -7.77 -6.82
N GLN A 5 2.19 -8.44 -7.80
CA GLN A 5 1.79 -7.80 -9.06
C GLN A 5 0.76 -6.67 -8.84
N LYS A 6 -0.12 -6.78 -7.84
CA LYS A 6 -1.04 -5.70 -7.49
C LYS A 6 -0.31 -4.49 -6.93
N ILE A 7 0.73 -4.70 -6.11
CA ILE A 7 1.58 -3.60 -5.63
C ILE A 7 2.30 -2.93 -6.80
N LYS A 8 2.89 -3.71 -7.71
CA LYS A 8 3.50 -3.17 -8.94
C LYS A 8 2.50 -2.32 -9.73
N HIS A 9 1.25 -2.77 -9.84
CA HIS A 9 0.19 -2.01 -10.50
C HIS A 9 -0.15 -0.71 -9.74
N ILE A 10 -0.20 -0.72 -8.41
CA ILE A 10 -0.38 0.49 -7.58
C ILE A 10 0.75 1.50 -7.84
N ILE A 11 2.01 1.02 -7.92
CA ILE A 11 3.18 1.86 -8.19
C ILE A 11 3.08 2.50 -9.58
N LEU A 12 2.78 1.73 -10.62
CA LEU A 12 2.60 2.27 -11.97
C LEU A 12 1.44 3.27 -12.05
N ALA A 13 0.32 2.97 -11.37
CA ALA A 13 -0.81 3.88 -11.30
C ALA A 13 -0.46 5.20 -10.59
N ARG A 14 0.37 5.14 -9.54
CA ARG A 14 0.87 6.34 -8.84
C ARG A 14 1.74 7.21 -9.76
N ILE A 15 2.62 6.60 -10.54
CA ILE A 15 3.46 7.30 -11.52
C ILE A 15 2.60 7.96 -12.60
N ALA A 16 1.60 7.24 -13.11
CA ALA A 16 0.64 7.76 -14.09
C ALA A 16 -0.14 8.97 -13.56
N ASP A 17 -0.56 8.94 -12.28
CA ASP A 17 -1.23 10.04 -11.60
C ASP A 17 -0.32 11.28 -11.50
N TRP A 18 0.93 11.10 -11.07
CA TRP A 18 1.92 12.19 -11.01
C TRP A 18 2.24 12.80 -12.38
N ALA A 19 2.28 11.97 -13.42
CA ALA A 19 2.51 12.40 -14.80
C ALA A 19 1.25 12.98 -15.46
N GLU A 20 0.10 12.96 -14.78
CA GLU A 20 -1.22 13.29 -15.35
C GLU A 20 -1.51 12.55 -16.67
N THR A 21 -0.90 11.37 -16.86
CA THR A 21 -0.90 10.62 -18.12
C THR A 21 -1.41 9.21 -17.85
N PRO A 22 -2.58 8.82 -18.38
CA PRO A 22 -3.12 7.49 -18.14
C PRO A 22 -2.25 6.40 -18.76
N ILE A 23 -2.23 5.22 -18.14
CA ILE A 23 -1.60 4.04 -18.72
C ILE A 23 -2.42 3.64 -19.95
N GLU A 24 -1.83 3.79 -21.15
CA GLU A 24 -2.53 3.51 -22.42
C GLU A 24 -2.73 2.01 -22.68
N VAL A 25 -1.96 1.16 -22.00
CA VAL A 25 -2.00 -0.30 -22.13
C VAL A 25 -2.85 -0.89 -21.01
N GLU A 26 -3.68 -1.87 -21.34
CA GLU A 26 -4.40 -2.64 -20.32
C GLU A 26 -3.39 -3.41 -19.45
N VAL A 27 -3.37 -3.10 -18.16
CA VAL A 27 -2.49 -3.76 -17.20
C VAL A 27 -3.12 -5.08 -16.75
N THR A 28 -2.45 -6.18 -17.03
CA THR A 28 -2.89 -7.55 -16.77
C THR A 28 -1.84 -8.30 -15.96
N ALA A 29 -2.17 -9.51 -15.50
CA ALA A 29 -1.21 -10.36 -14.79
C ALA A 29 -0.03 -10.82 -15.66
N ASP A 30 -0.17 -10.76 -16.99
CA ASP A 30 0.83 -11.27 -17.93
C ASP A 30 1.87 -10.20 -18.34
N ASN A 31 1.53 -8.91 -18.26
CA ASN A 31 2.41 -7.81 -18.69
C ASN A 31 2.89 -6.89 -17.56
N ILE A 32 2.29 -6.99 -16.36
CA ILE A 32 2.57 -6.06 -15.26
C ILE A 32 4.03 -6.10 -14.81
N ASP A 33 4.64 -7.29 -14.76
CA ASP A 33 6.02 -7.43 -14.33
C ASP A 33 6.98 -6.76 -15.33
N ASP A 34 6.76 -6.95 -16.64
CA ASP A 34 7.53 -6.29 -17.70
C ASP A 34 7.37 -4.76 -17.66
N LEU A 35 6.12 -4.27 -17.55
CA LEU A 35 5.83 -2.83 -17.45
C LEU A 35 6.49 -2.19 -16.22
N TYR A 36 6.50 -2.92 -15.11
CA TYR A 36 7.15 -2.49 -13.88
C TYR A 36 8.67 -2.44 -14.03
N ASP A 37 9.27 -3.47 -14.63
CA ASP A 37 10.71 -3.55 -14.84
C ASP A 37 11.22 -2.48 -15.81
N GLU A 38 10.47 -2.19 -16.88
CA GLU A 38 10.77 -1.16 -17.88
C GLU A 38 10.63 0.28 -17.34
N CYS A 39 9.91 0.49 -16.24
CA CYS A 39 9.74 1.81 -15.65
C CYS A 39 11.03 2.26 -14.91
N GLU A 40 11.78 3.20 -15.50
CA GLU A 40 13.07 3.66 -14.93
C GLU A 40 12.90 4.50 -13.65
N ASP A 41 11.89 5.37 -13.61
CA ASP A 41 11.66 6.35 -12.53
C ASP A 41 10.69 5.86 -11.44
N LYS A 42 10.65 4.54 -11.18
CA LYS A 42 9.70 3.95 -10.21
C LYS A 42 10.05 4.14 -8.74
N TRP A 43 11.28 4.54 -8.43
CA TRP A 43 11.81 4.53 -7.05
C TRP A 43 11.05 5.42 -6.08
N ASP A 44 10.69 6.65 -6.49
CA ASP A 44 9.93 7.56 -5.65
C ASP A 44 8.53 7.00 -5.35
N ALA A 45 7.89 6.40 -6.35
CA ALA A 45 6.59 5.77 -6.19
C ALA A 45 6.67 4.49 -5.32
N ILE A 46 7.74 3.70 -5.43
CA ILE A 46 7.99 2.57 -4.51
C ILE A 46 8.04 3.08 -3.07
N TYR A 47 8.79 4.15 -2.81
CA TYR A 47 8.91 4.72 -1.46
C TYR A 47 7.57 5.16 -0.88
N GLU A 48 6.76 5.87 -1.66
CA GLU A 48 5.44 6.31 -1.20
C GLU A 48 4.50 5.12 -0.98
N VAL A 49 4.42 4.21 -1.95
CA VAL A 49 3.53 3.05 -1.86
C VAL A 49 3.91 2.15 -0.70
N ARG A 50 5.20 2.00 -0.39
CA ARG A 50 5.71 1.17 0.71
C ARG A 50 5.10 1.53 2.07
N GLU A 51 4.79 2.80 2.32
CA GLU A 51 4.16 3.25 3.57
C GLU A 51 2.70 2.78 3.71
N GLY A 52 2.06 2.45 2.59
CA GLY A 52 0.66 2.03 2.51
C GLY A 52 -0.33 3.18 2.69
N GLU A 53 -1.59 2.94 2.31
CA GLU A 53 -2.66 3.93 2.46
C GLU A 53 -3.29 3.89 3.85
N VAL A 54 -3.41 2.68 4.43
CA VAL A 54 -4.06 2.47 5.74
C VAL A 54 -3.31 1.43 6.58
N GLU A 55 -3.25 1.66 7.89
CA GLU A 55 -2.76 0.66 8.85
C GLU A 55 -3.88 -0.35 9.16
N THR A 56 -3.65 -1.63 8.89
CA THR A 56 -4.67 -2.70 9.03
C THR A 56 -4.77 -3.24 10.45
N LYS A 57 -3.73 -3.03 11.28
CA LYS A 57 -3.59 -3.58 12.64
C LYS A 57 -3.61 -5.11 12.70
N LEU A 58 -3.44 -5.79 11.57
CA LEU A 58 -3.19 -7.22 11.53
C LEU A 58 -1.83 -7.53 12.15
N PRO A 59 -1.61 -8.74 12.69
CA PRO A 59 -0.29 -9.19 13.07
C PRO A 59 0.68 -9.11 11.87
N CYS A 60 1.84 -8.50 12.08
CA CYS A 60 2.92 -8.45 11.11
C CYS A 60 4.20 -9.04 11.70
N GLN A 61 5.19 -9.30 10.84
CA GLN A 61 6.49 -9.73 11.30
C GLN A 61 7.12 -8.67 12.20
N SER A 62 7.87 -9.10 13.21
CA SER A 62 8.60 -8.22 14.10
C SER A 62 10.11 -8.41 13.93
N SER A 63 10.86 -7.33 14.08
CA SER A 63 12.32 -7.34 13.99
C SER A 63 12.92 -6.71 15.25
N ARG A 64 14.14 -7.14 15.61
CA ARG A 64 14.93 -6.48 16.66
C ARG A 64 15.63 -5.22 16.15
N HIS A 65 15.72 -5.07 14.84
CA HIS A 65 16.47 -4.00 14.17
C HIS A 65 15.56 -2.92 13.60
N TYR A 66 14.33 -3.28 13.22
CA TYR A 66 13.38 -2.41 12.57
C TYR A 66 12.03 -2.41 13.29
N GLU A 67 11.37 -1.27 13.26
CA GLU A 67 9.95 -1.17 13.58
C GLU A 67 9.12 -1.68 12.40
N SER A 68 7.88 -2.11 12.68
CA SER A 68 7.00 -2.74 11.69
C SER A 68 5.55 -2.38 11.94
N LYS A 69 4.79 -2.23 10.85
CA LYS A 69 3.34 -2.10 10.83
C LYS A 69 2.75 -2.95 9.72
N SER A 70 1.54 -3.45 9.92
CA SER A 70 0.75 -4.03 8.83
C SER A 70 -0.01 -2.92 8.13
N VAL A 71 0.26 -2.73 6.84
CA VAL A 71 -0.37 -1.69 6.03
C VAL A 71 -1.06 -2.30 4.82
N ALA A 72 -1.93 -1.53 4.19
CA ALA A 72 -2.63 -1.93 2.98
C ALA A 72 -2.89 -0.74 2.07
N ALA A 73 -3.13 -1.05 0.80
CA ALA A 73 -3.62 -0.11 -0.20
C ALA A 73 -4.63 -0.79 -1.13
N LYS A 74 -5.44 0.05 -1.78
CA LYS A 74 -6.39 -0.40 -2.79
C LYS A 74 -5.72 -0.43 -4.16
N ALA A 75 -5.76 -1.58 -4.81
CA ALA A 75 -5.29 -1.73 -6.18
C ALA A 75 -6.27 -1.09 -7.18
N PRO A 76 -5.81 -0.73 -8.40
CA PRO A 76 -6.68 -0.14 -9.42
C PRO A 76 -7.86 -1.02 -9.85
N ASP A 77 -7.76 -2.34 -9.67
CA ASP A 77 -8.87 -3.30 -9.89
C ASP A 77 -9.93 -3.28 -8.77
N GLY A 78 -9.73 -2.45 -7.75
CA GLY A 78 -10.59 -2.28 -6.59
C GLY A 78 -10.34 -3.27 -5.45
N SER A 79 -9.47 -4.26 -5.64
CA SER A 79 -9.11 -5.22 -4.59
C SER A 79 -8.10 -4.62 -3.60
N TRP A 80 -8.03 -5.19 -2.39
CA TRP A 80 -7.09 -4.75 -1.37
C TRP A 80 -5.92 -5.70 -1.23
N VAL A 81 -4.72 -5.13 -1.06
CA VAL A 81 -3.48 -5.86 -0.81
C VAL A 81 -2.80 -5.27 0.43
N GLY A 82 -2.27 -6.15 1.28
CA GLY A 82 -1.55 -5.78 2.50
C GLY A 82 -0.15 -6.36 2.54
N TRP A 83 0.73 -5.72 3.31
CA TRP A 83 2.13 -6.12 3.51
C TRP A 83 2.67 -5.57 4.84
N THR A 84 3.90 -5.95 5.19
CA THR A 84 4.62 -5.40 6.34
C THR A 84 5.41 -4.17 5.91
N TYR A 85 5.05 -3.00 6.45
CA TYR A 85 5.86 -1.79 6.34
C TYR A 85 6.95 -1.79 7.41
N TRP A 86 8.21 -1.92 6.99
CA TRP A 86 9.37 -1.81 7.87
C TRP A 86 9.83 -0.35 7.98
N TYR A 87 10.21 0.14 9.15
CA TYR A 87 10.72 1.50 9.27
C TYR A 87 11.61 1.68 10.50
N GLY A 88 12.16 2.89 10.65
CA GLY A 88 13.13 3.18 11.70
C GLY A 88 14.46 2.47 11.44
N GLY A 89 15.04 1.91 12.49
CA GLY A 89 16.41 1.41 12.45
C GLY A 89 17.43 2.45 12.90
N GLY A 90 18.60 1.97 13.30
CA GLY A 90 19.69 2.84 13.74
C GLY A 90 20.31 3.63 12.58
N LYS A 91 21.41 4.33 12.84
CA LYS A 91 22.18 5.10 11.83
C LYS A 91 22.55 4.32 10.56
N HIS A 92 22.58 2.99 10.61
CA HIS A 92 22.93 2.09 9.51
C HIS A 92 21.75 1.19 9.08
N GLY A 93 20.52 1.54 9.48
CA GLY A 93 19.34 0.83 9.02
C GLY A 93 18.97 1.29 7.62
N GLU A 94 18.65 0.32 6.76
CA GLU A 94 18.17 0.56 5.39
C GLU A 94 16.85 -0.22 5.22
N PRO A 95 15.79 0.13 5.96
CA PRO A 95 14.50 -0.58 5.87
C PRO A 95 13.93 -0.57 4.44
N GLU A 96 14.23 0.45 3.64
CA GLU A 96 13.89 0.56 2.21
C GLU A 96 14.45 -0.55 1.33
N ALA A 97 15.55 -1.19 1.74
CA ALA A 97 16.22 -2.24 0.97
C ALA A 97 15.68 -3.64 1.27
N ILE A 98 14.77 -3.77 2.23
CA ILE A 98 14.07 -5.02 2.53
C ILE A 98 13.13 -5.30 1.36
N ASP A 99 13.22 -6.49 0.77
CA ASP A 99 12.21 -6.95 -0.18
C ASP A 99 10.91 -7.18 0.59
N TRP A 100 9.90 -6.35 0.31
CA TRP A 100 8.65 -6.29 1.07
C TRP A 100 7.43 -6.67 0.22
N MET A 101 7.60 -6.70 -1.10
CA MET A 101 6.50 -6.95 -2.04
C MET A 101 6.23 -8.45 -2.19
N ASP A 102 7.24 -9.30 -2.02
CA ASP A 102 7.16 -10.75 -2.05
C ASP A 102 6.32 -11.33 -0.90
N GLU A 103 6.30 -10.65 0.26
CA GLU A 103 5.50 -11.01 1.43
C GLU A 103 4.06 -10.48 1.40
N ALA A 104 3.65 -9.82 0.32
CA ALA A 104 2.32 -9.25 0.22
C ALA A 104 1.20 -10.30 0.17
N TYR A 105 0.02 -9.93 0.64
CA TYR A 105 -1.13 -10.81 0.74
C TYR A 105 -2.44 -10.10 0.37
N ASN A 106 -3.38 -10.86 -0.19
CA ASN A 106 -4.73 -10.33 -0.49
C ASN A 106 -5.52 -10.14 0.81
N LEU A 107 -6.29 -9.05 0.87
CA LEU A 107 -7.20 -8.75 1.96
C LEU A 107 -8.65 -8.92 1.51
N ASP A 108 -9.46 -9.52 2.38
CA ASP A 108 -10.91 -9.50 2.28
C ASP A 108 -11.44 -8.37 3.18
N VAL A 109 -11.97 -7.32 2.58
CA VAL A 109 -12.35 -6.08 3.27
C VAL A 109 -13.86 -5.94 3.30
N THR A 110 -14.42 -5.84 4.50
CA THR A 110 -15.80 -5.43 4.73
C THR A 110 -15.81 -3.97 5.18
N GLU A 111 -16.39 -3.10 4.36
CA GLU A 111 -16.50 -1.66 4.65
C GLU A 111 -17.90 -1.34 5.20
N GLU A 112 -17.97 -0.68 6.36
CA GLU A 112 -19.23 -0.22 6.97
C GLU A 112 -19.13 1.26 7.32
N GLU A 113 -19.80 2.12 6.53
CA GLU A 113 -19.94 3.53 6.88
C GLU A 113 -20.97 3.72 8.02
N LYS A 114 -20.55 4.39 9.10
CA LYS A 114 -21.41 4.64 10.27
C LYS A 114 -21.57 6.15 10.50
N MET A 115 -22.75 6.67 10.18
CA MET A 115 -23.18 8.02 10.54
C MET A 115 -23.57 8.09 12.02
N VAL A 116 -22.78 8.76 12.86
CA VAL A 116 -23.05 8.88 14.30
C VAL A 116 -23.44 10.31 14.65
N VAL A 117 -24.69 10.51 15.10
CA VAL A 117 -25.15 11.79 15.66
C VAL A 117 -25.18 11.70 17.18
N VAL A 118 -24.22 12.36 17.84
CA VAL A 118 -24.15 12.44 19.31
C VAL A 118 -24.87 13.71 19.78
N ARG A 119 -25.89 13.58 20.64
CA ARG A 119 -26.57 14.72 21.27
C ARG A 119 -26.55 14.60 22.78
N THR A 120 -25.96 15.60 23.43
CA THR A 120 -25.95 15.73 24.88
C THR A 120 -26.84 16.90 25.27
N PHE A 121 -27.92 16.63 26.00
CA PHE A 121 -28.88 17.65 26.41
C PHE A 121 -28.69 18.02 27.89
N LYS A 122 -28.87 19.31 28.19
CA LYS A 122 -29.01 19.82 29.56
C LYS A 122 -30.32 20.59 29.67
N LYS A 123 -30.87 20.64 30.88
CA LYS A 123 -32.14 21.33 31.17
C LYS A 123 -31.94 22.85 30.97
N ALA A 124 -32.85 23.49 30.23
CA ALA A 124 -32.93 24.94 30.18
C ALA A 124 -33.46 25.48 31.53
N ALA A 125 -32.94 26.63 31.97
CA ALA A 125 -33.29 27.27 33.24
C ALA A 125 -34.78 27.60 33.35
#